data_AF-A0A1S4DC82-F1
#
_entry.id   AF-A0A1S4DC82-F1
#
_cell.length_a   1.000
_cell.length_b   1.000
_cell.length_c   1.000
_cell.angle_alpha   90.00
_cell.angle_beta   90.00
_cell.angle_gamma   90.00
#
_symmetry.space_group_name_H-M   'P 1'
#
loop_
_entity.id
_entity.type
_entity.pdbx_description
1 polymer ?
#
loop_
_entity_poly.entity_id
_entity_poly.type
_entity_poly.pdbx_seq_one_letter_code
_entity_poly.pdbx_strand_id
1 'polypeptide(L)'
;MMQQITSVCRTFLWTGQCATSRKALVAWERLCMPKSAGGLNIIEFQTWNKAAMSKLFWVITAKKDTLWVQWIHNFYIKRRDISEMETPKQACWLVRKIFDARKWYRNNDLYTELQQFTHADKFIIKKAFMHLIPQYPKVMWKSLNMGPCLVLKYQFILWLALRKGFTTVDRLAKWGIQVSRNCVLCMSDTEETHSHLFFECEYSRQLWSSFLRWTRECSQVRSWEEEVERLTTKRCNNKAHAEVLRWLLAATVYHIWSERNARRFQE
;
A
#
# COMPACT_ATOMS: atom_id res chain seq x y z
N MET A 1 -5.26 -21.61 1.13
CA MET A 1 -5.94 -20.73 2.09
C MET A 1 -5.47 -19.26 2.04
N MET A 2 -4.29 -18.88 2.56
CA MET A 2 -3.90 -17.44 2.60
C MET A 2 -3.89 -16.74 1.23
N GLN A 3 -3.42 -17.43 0.17
CA GLN A 3 -3.47 -16.89 -1.19
C GLN A 3 -4.90 -16.68 -1.72
N GLN A 4 -5.86 -17.53 -1.32
CA GLN A 4 -7.26 -17.38 -1.71
C GLN A 4 -7.88 -16.14 -1.04
N ILE A 5 -7.61 -15.94 0.25
CA ILE A 5 -8.06 -14.74 0.98
C ILE A 5 -7.48 -13.48 0.32
N THR A 6 -6.17 -13.48 0.05
CA THR A 6 -5.52 -12.36 -0.67
C THR A 6 -6.16 -12.12 -2.04
N SER A 7 -6.49 -13.17 -2.80
CA SER A 7 -7.14 -13.05 -4.11
C SER A 7 -8.52 -12.39 -4.02
N VAL A 8 -9.32 -12.79 -3.03
CA VAL A 8 -10.64 -12.22 -2.77
C VAL A 8 -10.52 -10.75 -2.37
N CYS A 9 -9.66 -10.43 -1.39
CA CYS A 9 -9.44 -9.04 -0.96
C CYS A 9 -8.95 -8.15 -2.11
N ARG A 10 -8.02 -8.65 -2.93
CA ARG A 10 -7.51 -7.94 -4.11
C ARG A 10 -8.63 -7.63 -5.09
N THR A 11 -9.49 -8.60 -5.35
CA THR A 11 -10.58 -8.44 -6.32
C THR A 11 -11.64 -7.48 -5.80
N PHE A 12 -12.09 -7.70 -4.56
CA PHE A 12 -13.10 -6.89 -3.91
C PHE A 12 -12.73 -5.40 -3.88
N LEU A 13 -11.47 -5.07 -3.62
CA LEU A 13 -11.00 -3.68 -3.60
C LEU A 13 -11.25 -2.93 -4.92
N TRP A 14 -11.14 -3.62 -6.06
CA TRP A 14 -11.22 -2.99 -7.38
C TRP A 14 -12.57 -3.16 -8.06
N THR A 15 -13.31 -4.22 -7.76
CA THR A 15 -14.58 -4.53 -8.44
C THR A 15 -15.80 -4.45 -7.53
N GLY A 16 -15.62 -4.38 -6.21
CA GLY A 16 -16.70 -4.57 -5.23
C GLY A 16 -17.27 -5.99 -5.21
N GLN A 17 -16.65 -6.93 -5.93
CA GLN A 17 -17.11 -8.31 -6.08
C GLN A 17 -16.03 -9.30 -5.62
N CYS A 18 -16.45 -10.51 -5.23
CA CYS A 18 -15.54 -11.58 -4.82
C CYS A 18 -15.12 -12.51 -5.97
N ALA A 19 -15.77 -12.40 -7.13
CA ALA A 19 -15.48 -13.23 -8.30
C ALA A 19 -14.13 -12.83 -8.95
N THR A 20 -13.33 -13.82 -9.36
CA THR A 20 -11.98 -13.61 -9.90
C THR A 20 -11.97 -12.57 -11.03
N SER A 21 -11.15 -11.53 -10.88
CA SER A 21 -11.02 -10.44 -11.85
C SER A 21 -9.56 -10.07 -12.07
N ARG A 22 -9.26 -9.61 -13.29
CA ARG A 22 -7.95 -9.05 -13.68
C ARG A 22 -7.90 -7.52 -13.63
N LYS A 23 -8.95 -6.87 -13.12
CA LYS A 23 -9.13 -5.40 -13.14
C LYS A 23 -8.34 -4.64 -12.05
N ALA A 24 -7.18 -5.13 -11.62
CA ALA A 24 -6.41 -4.49 -10.55
C ALA A 24 -5.55 -3.34 -11.10
N LEU A 25 -5.78 -2.12 -10.62
CA LEU A 25 -5.06 -0.91 -11.05
C LEU A 25 -3.65 -0.82 -10.44
N VAL A 26 -3.46 -1.38 -9.25
CA VAL A 26 -2.20 -1.35 -8.52
C VAL A 26 -1.89 -2.74 -7.99
N ALA A 27 -0.62 -3.15 -8.10
CA ALA A 27 -0.11 -4.41 -7.57
C ALA A 27 -0.38 -4.54 -6.06
N TRP A 28 -0.71 -5.75 -5.60
CA TRP A 28 -1.15 -5.99 -4.23
C TRP A 28 -0.06 -5.67 -3.20
N GLU A 29 1.18 -5.97 -3.54
CA GLU A 29 2.37 -5.71 -2.73
C GLU A 29 2.52 -4.20 -2.48
N ARG A 30 2.21 -3.36 -3.49
CA ARG A 30 2.25 -1.90 -3.38
C ARG A 30 1.14 -1.34 -2.49
N LEU A 31 -0.02 -2.00 -2.42
CA LEU A 31 -1.09 -1.63 -1.50
C LEU A 31 -0.72 -1.96 -0.05
N CYS A 32 -0.02 -3.07 0.17
CA CYS A 32 0.41 -3.52 1.49
C CYS A 32 1.56 -2.69 2.07
N MET A 33 2.26 -1.92 1.25
CA MET A 33 3.34 -1.04 1.71
C MET A 33 2.86 -0.06 2.79
N PRO A 34 3.76 0.38 3.68
CA PRO A 34 3.45 1.43 4.63
C PRO A 34 3.00 2.72 3.94
N LYS A 35 2.15 3.51 4.60
CA LYS A 35 1.74 4.85 4.14
C LYS A 35 2.94 5.77 3.90
N SER A 36 4.04 5.60 4.64
CA SER A 36 5.28 6.34 4.42
C SER A 36 5.97 6.02 3.10
N ALA A 37 5.74 4.84 2.54
CA ALA A 37 6.22 4.39 1.24
C ALA A 37 5.14 4.48 0.15
N GLY A 38 4.05 5.19 0.43
CA GLY A 38 2.96 5.41 -0.53
C GLY A 38 2.03 4.22 -0.71
N GLY A 39 2.00 3.26 0.21
CA GLY A 39 0.96 2.23 0.26
C GLY A 39 -0.22 2.62 1.14
N LEU A 40 -1.13 1.67 1.37
CA LEU A 40 -2.37 1.88 2.14
C LEU A 40 -2.32 1.26 3.54
N ASN A 41 -1.17 0.72 3.98
CA ASN A 41 -1.04 -0.07 5.22
C ASN A 41 -1.94 -1.32 5.25
N ILE A 42 -2.28 -1.91 4.09
CA ILE A 42 -3.01 -3.18 4.09
C ILE A 42 -2.10 -4.27 4.64
N ILE A 43 -2.62 -5.09 5.57
CA ILE A 43 -1.84 -6.18 6.16
C ILE A 43 -1.67 -7.28 5.13
N GLU A 44 -0.42 -7.58 4.77
CA GLU A 44 -0.10 -8.75 3.96
C GLU A 44 -0.24 -10.02 4.82
N PHE A 45 -1.28 -10.81 4.55
CA PHE A 45 -1.61 -12.01 5.35
C PHE A 45 -0.48 -13.02 5.44
N GLN A 46 0.33 -13.19 4.39
CA GLN A 46 1.44 -14.14 4.41
C GLN A 46 2.50 -13.72 5.43
N THR A 47 2.91 -12.46 5.40
CA THR A 47 3.90 -11.89 6.31
C THR A 47 3.36 -11.78 7.73
N TRP A 48 2.07 -11.45 7.89
CA TRP A 48 1.41 -11.48 9.19
C TRP A 48 1.36 -12.90 9.78
N ASN A 49 1.06 -13.90 8.96
CA ASN A 49 1.06 -15.30 9.40
C ASN A 49 2.45 -15.75 9.83
N LYS A 50 3.51 -15.33 9.11
CA LYS A 50 4.90 -15.57 9.56
C LYS A 50 5.12 -14.96 10.96
N ALA A 51 4.76 -13.70 11.16
CA ALA A 51 4.88 -13.05 12.48
C ALA A 51 4.07 -13.77 13.59
N ALA A 52 2.88 -14.28 13.26
CA ALA A 52 2.05 -15.06 14.19
C ALA A 52 2.66 -16.43 14.50
N MET A 53 3.27 -17.10 13.52
CA MET A 53 4.01 -18.34 13.74
C MET A 53 5.27 -18.10 14.58
N SER A 54 5.97 -16.98 14.39
CA SER A 54 7.11 -16.58 15.23
C SER A 54 6.71 -16.37 16.69
N LYS A 55 5.49 -15.90 16.96
CA LYS A 55 4.95 -15.83 18.33
C LYS A 55 4.85 -17.23 18.95
N LEU A 56 4.30 -18.20 18.23
CA LEU A 56 4.17 -19.57 18.71
C LEU A 56 5.54 -20.21 18.93
N PHE A 57 6.48 -19.95 18.03
CA PHE A 57 7.86 -20.40 18.15
C PHE A 57 8.53 -19.81 19.40
N TRP A 58 8.37 -18.50 19.64
CA TRP A 58 8.84 -17.84 20.86
C TRP A 58 8.25 -18.44 22.14
N VAL A 59 6.97 -18.84 22.15
CA VAL A 59 6.36 -19.50 23.31
C VAL A 59 7.06 -20.84 23.64
N ILE A 60 7.49 -21.57 22.61
CA ILE A 60 8.24 -22.82 22.79
C ILE A 60 9.66 -22.53 23.30
N THR A 61 10.37 -21.55 22.73
CA THR A 61 11.74 -21.23 23.15
C THR A 61 11.81 -20.62 24.55
N ALA A 62 10.83 -19.78 24.91
CA ALA A 62 10.71 -19.18 26.24
C ALA A 62 10.23 -20.16 27.33
N LYS A 63 10.02 -21.45 26.98
CA LYS A 63 9.57 -22.52 27.90
C LYS A 63 8.39 -22.09 28.78
N LYS A 64 7.37 -21.46 28.18
CA LYS A 64 6.18 -21.07 28.94
C LYS A 64 5.51 -22.31 29.53
N ASP A 65 5.09 -22.19 30.78
CA ASP A 65 4.48 -23.27 31.53
C ASP A 65 3.05 -23.55 31.06
N THR A 66 2.93 -24.25 29.93
CA THR A 66 1.67 -24.65 29.33
C THR A 66 1.80 -26.09 28.83
N LEU A 67 0.73 -26.88 28.97
CA LEU A 67 0.76 -28.33 28.69
C LEU A 67 1.24 -28.65 27.26
N TRP A 68 0.81 -27.88 26.26
CA TRP A 68 1.21 -28.13 24.88
C TRP A 68 2.70 -27.82 24.63
N VAL A 69 3.27 -26.82 25.31
CA VAL A 69 4.71 -26.51 25.25
C VAL A 69 5.51 -27.63 25.92
N GLN A 70 5.10 -28.04 27.13
CA GLN A 70 5.73 -29.16 27.84
C GLN A 70 5.70 -30.45 26.99
N TRP A 71 4.56 -30.73 26.34
CA TRP A 71 4.42 -31.87 25.43
C TRP A 71 5.36 -31.77 24.22
N ILE A 72 5.47 -30.61 23.57
CA ILE A 72 6.42 -30.41 22.46
C ILE A 72 7.87 -30.65 22.92
N HIS A 73 8.24 -30.14 24.09
CA HIS A 73 9.59 -30.31 24.65
C HIS A 73 9.91 -31.79 24.93
N ASN A 74 8.98 -32.52 25.53
CA ASN A 74 9.17 -33.92 25.88
C ASN A 74 9.14 -34.85 24.66
N PHE A 75 8.22 -34.62 23.71
CA PHE A 75 7.99 -35.53 22.61
C PHE A 75 8.90 -35.25 21.39
N TYR A 76 9.09 -33.99 21.02
CA TYR A 76 9.83 -33.61 19.81
C TYR A 76 11.27 -33.16 20.12
N ILE A 77 11.45 -32.21 21.04
CA ILE A 77 12.75 -31.58 21.29
C ILE A 77 13.69 -32.55 22.01
N LYS A 78 13.20 -33.25 23.05
CA LYS A 78 13.97 -34.25 23.82
C LYS A 78 15.30 -33.70 24.34
N ARG A 79 15.27 -32.49 24.93
CA ARG A 79 16.44 -31.74 25.45
C ARG A 79 17.50 -31.32 24.41
N ARG A 80 17.19 -31.38 23.11
CA ARG A 80 18.04 -30.83 22.05
C ARG A 80 17.90 -29.31 21.92
N ASP A 81 18.89 -28.68 21.29
CA ASP A 81 18.78 -27.27 20.90
C ASP A 81 17.76 -27.12 19.75
N ILE A 82 16.77 -26.25 19.96
CA ILE A 82 15.69 -25.98 18.99
C ILE A 82 16.22 -25.30 17.72
N SER A 83 17.32 -24.55 17.85
CA SER A 83 17.96 -23.79 16.78
C SER A 83 18.64 -24.72 15.79
N GLU A 84 19.28 -25.78 16.29
CA GLU A 84 20.11 -26.69 15.48
C GLU A 84 19.38 -27.97 15.04
N MET A 85 18.39 -28.46 15.81
CA MET A 85 17.74 -29.73 15.52
C MET A 85 16.98 -29.74 14.18
N GLU A 86 16.82 -30.87 13.49
CA GLU A 86 15.95 -30.92 12.31
C GLU A 86 14.47 -30.72 12.66
N THR A 87 13.69 -30.17 11.71
CA THR A 87 12.23 -30.07 11.86
C THR A 87 11.62 -31.48 11.96
N PRO A 88 10.90 -31.83 13.04
CA PRO A 88 10.43 -33.21 13.24
C PRO A 88 9.47 -33.67 12.14
N LYS A 89 9.85 -34.68 11.35
CA LYS A 89 9.06 -35.15 10.21
C LYS A 89 7.73 -35.78 10.63
N GLN A 90 7.73 -36.43 11.80
CA GLN A 90 6.56 -37.06 12.42
C GLN A 90 5.58 -36.06 13.06
N ALA A 91 5.93 -34.78 13.16
CA ALA A 91 5.04 -33.77 13.70
C ALA A 91 3.94 -33.39 12.71
N CYS A 92 2.78 -32.96 13.24
CA CYS A 92 1.71 -32.46 12.39
C CYS A 92 2.16 -31.21 11.62
N TRP A 93 1.46 -30.88 10.53
CA TRP A 93 1.84 -29.77 9.65
C TRP A 93 2.03 -28.44 10.39
N LEU A 94 1.16 -28.11 11.35
CA LEU A 94 1.24 -26.87 12.11
C LEU A 94 2.52 -26.81 12.97
N VAL A 95 2.81 -27.88 13.72
CA VAL A 95 4.03 -27.96 14.54
C VAL A 95 5.27 -27.83 13.67
N ARG A 96 5.33 -28.54 12.53
CA ARG A 96 6.43 -28.39 11.57
C ARG A 96 6.60 -26.95 11.11
N LYS A 97 5.50 -26.24 10.83
CA LYS A 97 5.55 -24.82 10.45
C LYS A 97 5.99 -23.88 11.56
N ILE A 98 5.68 -24.19 12.82
CA ILE A 98 6.20 -23.44 13.96
C ILE A 98 7.73 -23.62 14.05
N PHE A 99 8.24 -24.84 13.91
CA PHE A 99 9.69 -25.11 13.88
C PHE A 99 10.39 -24.46 12.69
N ASP A 100 9.75 -24.43 11.52
CA ASP A 100 10.30 -23.75 10.34
C ASP A 100 10.38 -22.22 10.49
N ALA A 101 9.71 -21.62 11.48
CA ALA A 101 9.73 -20.17 11.70
C ALA A 101 11.14 -19.62 11.97
N ARG A 102 12.03 -20.44 12.55
CA ARG A 102 13.45 -20.09 12.75
C ARG A 102 14.17 -19.73 11.46
N LYS A 103 13.77 -20.31 10.32
CA LYS A 103 14.38 -20.06 9.00
C LYS A 103 14.11 -18.64 8.48
N TRP A 104 13.18 -17.90 9.09
CA TRP A 104 12.88 -16.52 8.68
C TRP A 104 13.83 -15.50 9.32
N TYR A 105 14.66 -15.93 10.26
CA TYR A 105 15.61 -15.12 10.99
C TYR A 105 17.04 -15.54 10.61
N ARG A 106 17.96 -14.58 10.51
CA ARG A 106 19.31 -14.81 9.99
C ARG A 106 20.34 -15.05 11.08
N ASN A 107 20.04 -14.70 12.34
CA ASN A 107 21.01 -14.79 13.43
C ASN A 107 20.99 -16.18 14.05
N ASN A 108 22.18 -16.64 14.50
CA ASN A 108 22.32 -17.88 15.25
C ASN A 108 21.65 -17.79 16.64
N ASP A 109 21.55 -16.58 17.22
CA ASP A 109 20.85 -16.36 18.50
C ASP A 109 19.39 -15.93 18.27
N LEU A 110 18.56 -16.92 17.99
CA LEU A 110 17.12 -16.75 17.76
C LEU A 110 16.37 -16.23 18.99
N TYR A 111 16.84 -16.55 20.21
CA TYR A 111 16.17 -16.15 21.43
C TYR A 111 16.26 -14.65 21.63
N THR A 112 17.47 -14.09 21.53
CA THR A 112 17.71 -12.64 21.65
C THR A 112 17.00 -11.86 20.55
N GLU A 113 16.98 -12.37 19.32
CA GLU A 113 16.25 -11.73 18.22
C GLU A 113 14.73 -11.67 18.49
N LEU A 114 14.14 -12.77 18.95
CA LEU A 114 12.71 -12.80 19.27
C LEU A 114 12.34 -11.97 20.49
N GLN A 115 13.27 -11.80 21.46
CA GLN A 115 13.07 -10.93 22.61
C GLN A 115 12.85 -9.46 22.21
N GLN A 116 13.42 -8.99 21.09
CA GLN A 116 13.18 -7.62 20.61
C GLN A 116 11.70 -7.34 20.31
N PHE A 117 10.94 -8.41 20.02
CA PHE A 117 9.52 -8.33 19.71
C PHE A 117 8.62 -8.46 20.94
N THR A 118 9.19 -8.58 22.15
CA THR A 118 8.41 -8.65 23.39
C THR A 118 8.28 -7.27 24.05
N HIS A 119 7.34 -7.18 24.99
CA HIS A 119 7.21 -6.10 25.96
C HIS A 119 6.47 -6.64 27.18
N ALA A 120 7.02 -6.50 28.38
CA ALA A 120 6.46 -7.06 29.62
C ALA A 120 6.08 -8.55 29.47
N ASP A 121 7.02 -9.38 29.00
CA ASP A 121 6.85 -10.83 28.77
C ASP A 121 5.70 -11.25 27.84
N LYS A 122 5.27 -10.32 26.99
CA LYS A 122 4.27 -10.56 25.95
C LYS A 122 4.87 -10.28 24.57
N PHE A 123 4.84 -11.29 23.70
CA PHE A 123 5.25 -11.15 22.32
C PHE A 123 4.24 -10.32 21.52
N ILE A 124 4.72 -9.26 20.87
CA ILE A 124 3.92 -8.34 20.06
C ILE A 124 4.08 -8.73 18.59
N ILE A 125 3.06 -9.38 18.02
CA ILE A 125 3.02 -9.79 16.60
C ILE A 125 3.31 -8.61 15.67
N LYS A 126 2.77 -7.42 15.99
CA LYS A 126 3.00 -6.20 15.20
C LYS A 126 4.48 -5.82 15.09
N LYS A 127 5.29 -6.00 16.15
CA LYS A 127 6.74 -5.71 16.10
C LYS A 127 7.46 -6.69 15.18
N ALA A 128 7.19 -7.99 15.33
CA ALA A 128 7.73 -9.03 14.46
C ALA A 128 7.30 -8.84 12.99
N PHE A 129 6.04 -8.46 12.76
CA PHE A 129 5.53 -8.15 11.43
C PHE A 129 6.27 -6.97 10.79
N MET A 130 6.45 -5.86 11.52
CA MET A 130 7.23 -4.71 11.02
C MET A 130 8.69 -5.07 10.71
N HIS A 131 9.28 -6.02 11.45
CA HIS A 131 10.63 -6.51 11.18
C HIS A 131 10.72 -7.39 9.92
N LEU A 132 9.69 -8.20 9.66
CA LEU A 132 9.63 -9.10 8.49
C LEU A 132 9.27 -8.37 7.18
N ILE A 133 8.75 -7.15 7.25
CA ILE A 133 8.42 -6.34 6.07
C ILE A 133 9.71 -5.71 5.49
N PRO A 134 9.90 -5.74 4.16
CA PRO A 134 11.00 -5.04 3.52
C PRO A 134 11.02 -3.54 3.86
N GLN A 135 12.21 -2.97 4.00
CA GLN A 135 12.34 -1.52 4.13
C GLN A 135 12.07 -0.88 2.76
N TYR A 136 11.19 0.11 2.73
CA TYR A 136 10.81 0.82 1.51
C TYR A 136 11.27 2.27 1.55
N PRO A 137 11.69 2.86 0.41
CA PRO A 137 12.01 4.28 0.34
C PRO A 137 10.77 5.11 0.68
N LYS A 138 10.98 6.18 1.46
CA LYS A 138 9.90 7.09 1.83
C LYS A 138 9.48 7.93 0.62
N VAL A 139 8.19 8.12 0.43
CA VAL A 139 7.66 8.99 -0.63
C VAL A 139 7.49 10.42 -0.12
N MET A 140 7.91 11.38 -0.92
CA MET A 140 7.83 12.81 -0.58
C MET A 140 6.37 13.30 -0.53
N TRP A 141 5.54 12.86 -1.48
CA TRP A 141 4.14 13.28 -1.63
C TRP A 141 3.19 12.73 -0.53
N LYS A 142 3.69 11.99 0.46
CA LYS A 142 2.89 11.47 1.59
C LYS A 142 2.07 12.59 2.25
N SER A 143 2.69 13.76 2.43
CA SER A 143 2.07 14.94 3.06
C SER A 143 0.86 15.46 2.29
N LEU A 144 0.84 15.32 0.96
CA LEU A 144 -0.28 15.74 0.11
C LEU A 144 -1.49 14.82 0.29
N ASN A 145 -1.25 13.51 0.33
CA ASN A 145 -2.32 12.52 0.31
C ASN A 145 -2.84 12.14 1.70
N MET A 146 -2.05 12.30 2.76
CA MET A 146 -2.38 11.78 4.10
C MET A 146 -2.80 12.89 5.08
N GLY A 147 -3.32 14.01 4.57
CA GLY A 147 -3.84 15.11 5.37
C GLY A 147 -5.15 14.75 6.09
N PRO A 148 -5.40 15.28 7.31
CA PRO A 148 -6.54 14.90 8.15
C PRO A 148 -7.91 15.34 7.61
N CYS A 149 -7.96 16.31 6.69
CA CYS A 149 -9.19 16.93 6.21
C CYS A 149 -9.63 16.47 4.80
N LEU A 150 -8.98 15.44 4.24
CA LEU A 150 -9.32 14.95 2.91
C LEU A 150 -10.50 13.99 2.96
N VAL A 151 -11.50 14.24 2.12
CA VAL A 151 -12.59 13.28 1.88
C VAL A 151 -11.99 11.98 1.34
N LEU A 152 -12.34 10.84 1.93
CA LEU A 152 -11.73 9.54 1.60
C LEU A 152 -11.75 9.21 0.11
N LYS A 153 -12.84 9.53 -0.60
CA LYS A 153 -12.92 9.38 -2.07
C LYS A 153 -11.86 10.19 -2.81
N TYR A 154 -11.62 11.43 -2.40
CA TYR A 154 -10.65 12.32 -3.06
C TYR A 154 -9.24 11.88 -2.72
N GLN A 155 -9.02 11.48 -1.48
CA GLN A 155 -7.76 10.90 -1.03
C GLN A 155 -7.40 9.64 -1.83
N PHE A 156 -8.34 8.71 -2.04
CA PHE A 156 -8.05 7.49 -2.79
C PHE A 156 -7.74 7.78 -4.27
N ILE A 157 -8.48 8.69 -4.90
CA ILE A 157 -8.24 9.07 -6.29
C ILE A 157 -6.94 9.86 -6.45
N LEU A 158 -6.62 10.77 -5.52
CA LEU A 158 -5.32 11.46 -5.48
C LEU A 158 -4.17 10.46 -5.28
N TRP A 159 -4.32 9.49 -4.38
CA TRP A 159 -3.33 8.43 -4.17
C TRP A 159 -3.08 7.63 -5.46
N LEU A 160 -4.13 7.27 -6.20
CA LEU A 160 -4.00 6.65 -7.51
C LEU A 160 -3.26 7.55 -8.50
N ALA A 161 -3.57 8.85 -8.52
CA ALA A 161 -2.88 9.82 -9.38
C ALA A 161 -1.38 9.90 -9.09
N LEU A 162 -1.01 10.01 -7.81
CA LEU A 162 0.39 10.11 -7.36
C LEU A 162 1.19 8.84 -7.69
N ARG A 163 0.53 7.67 -7.77
CA ARG A 163 1.15 6.42 -8.20
C ARG A 163 1.14 6.21 -9.71
N LYS A 164 0.56 7.14 -10.48
CA LYS A 164 0.19 6.95 -11.88
C LYS A 164 -0.54 5.61 -12.00
N GLY A 165 -1.68 5.47 -11.34
CA GLY A 165 -2.43 4.21 -11.24
C GLY A 165 -3.64 4.11 -12.16
N PHE A 166 -4.05 5.23 -12.78
CA PHE A 166 -5.24 5.27 -13.62
C PHE A 166 -5.12 4.46 -14.90
N THR A 167 -6.27 4.07 -15.45
CA THR A 167 -6.42 3.48 -16.79
C THR A 167 -6.61 4.58 -17.83
N THR A 168 -5.55 5.33 -18.09
CA THR A 168 -5.45 6.28 -19.20
C THR A 168 -5.41 5.55 -20.54
N VAL A 169 -5.76 6.23 -21.62
CA VAL A 169 -5.85 5.58 -22.95
C VAL A 169 -4.50 5.00 -23.39
N ASP A 170 -3.39 5.68 -23.12
CA ASP A 170 -2.04 5.17 -23.44
C ASP A 170 -1.77 3.79 -22.81
N ARG A 171 -2.36 3.50 -21.64
CA ARG A 171 -2.24 2.20 -20.97
C ARG A 171 -3.18 1.16 -21.54
N LEU A 172 -4.41 1.55 -21.86
CA LEU A 172 -5.37 0.66 -22.52
C LEU A 172 -4.81 0.19 -23.87
N ALA A 173 -4.21 1.10 -24.63
CA ALA A 173 -3.53 0.79 -25.88
C ALA A 173 -2.35 -0.19 -25.67
N LYS A 174 -1.52 0.02 -24.64
CA LYS A 174 -0.45 -0.93 -24.25
C LYS A 174 -0.98 -2.31 -23.84
N TRP A 175 -2.22 -2.40 -23.36
CA TRP A 175 -2.89 -3.66 -23.06
C TRP A 175 -3.60 -4.27 -24.27
N GLY A 176 -3.48 -3.68 -25.46
CA GLY A 176 -4.11 -4.16 -26.69
C GLY A 176 -5.60 -3.84 -26.81
N ILE A 177 -6.14 -3.00 -25.92
CA ILE A 177 -7.55 -2.58 -25.98
C ILE A 177 -7.67 -1.43 -26.98
N GLN A 178 -8.51 -1.62 -28.00
CA GLN A 178 -8.76 -0.61 -29.03
C GLN A 178 -9.74 0.43 -28.52
N VAL A 179 -9.26 1.66 -28.32
CA VAL A 179 -10.06 2.83 -27.89
C VAL A 179 -9.53 4.08 -28.61
N SER A 180 -10.39 5.09 -28.79
CA SER A 180 -9.98 6.40 -29.29
C SER A 180 -8.89 6.99 -28.38
N ARG A 181 -7.76 7.38 -28.98
CA ARG A 181 -6.59 7.90 -28.25
C ARG A 181 -6.75 9.33 -27.76
N ASN A 182 -7.69 10.06 -28.34
CA ASN A 182 -7.86 11.48 -28.15
C ASN A 182 -8.36 11.80 -26.73
N CYS A 183 -8.11 13.00 -26.25
CA CYS A 183 -8.61 13.43 -24.95
C CYS A 183 -10.07 13.92 -25.03
N VAL A 184 -10.97 13.32 -24.25
CA VAL A 184 -12.40 13.73 -24.19
C VAL A 184 -12.66 15.02 -23.43
N LEU A 185 -11.69 15.51 -22.67
CA LEU A 185 -11.86 16.72 -21.86
C LEU A 185 -11.65 17.97 -22.70
N CYS A 186 -10.56 18.04 -23.47
CA CYS A 186 -10.27 19.17 -24.35
C CYS A 186 -10.74 18.97 -25.80
N MET A 187 -11.19 17.75 -26.17
CA MET A 187 -11.66 17.42 -27.51
C MET A 187 -10.61 17.73 -28.61
N SER A 188 -9.33 17.76 -28.25
CA SER A 188 -8.22 17.89 -29.18
C SER A 188 -7.72 16.53 -29.63
N ASP A 189 -6.99 16.47 -30.74
CA ASP A 189 -6.35 15.26 -31.26
C ASP A 189 -5.09 14.84 -30.45
N THR A 190 -4.96 15.34 -29.22
CA THR A 190 -3.86 15.03 -28.31
C THR A 190 -4.13 13.71 -27.59
N GLU A 191 -3.12 12.84 -27.52
CA GLU A 191 -3.24 11.55 -26.83
C GLU A 191 -3.49 11.71 -25.32
N GLU A 192 -4.47 10.99 -24.79
CA GLU A 192 -4.79 10.99 -23.37
C GLU A 192 -3.78 10.16 -22.56
N THR A 193 -2.80 10.87 -21.99
CA THR A 193 -1.83 10.35 -21.02
C THR A 193 -2.13 10.85 -19.61
N HIS A 194 -1.43 10.32 -18.60
CA HIS A 194 -1.54 10.81 -17.21
C HIS A 194 -1.17 12.29 -17.10
N SER A 195 -0.04 12.71 -17.69
CA SER A 195 0.43 14.10 -17.64
C SER A 195 -0.48 15.03 -18.45
N HIS A 196 -0.97 14.55 -19.60
CA HIS A 196 -2.01 15.27 -20.36
C HIS A 196 -3.25 15.51 -19.49
N LEU A 197 -3.81 14.46 -18.91
CA LEU A 197 -5.04 14.55 -18.11
C LEU A 197 -4.91 15.54 -16.95
N PHE A 198 -3.78 15.53 -16.24
CA PHE A 198 -3.52 16.38 -15.09
C PHE A 198 -2.54 17.52 -15.42
N PHE A 199 -3.12 18.65 -15.87
CA PHE A 199 -2.52 19.99 -16.00
C PHE A 199 -1.82 20.35 -17.34
N GLU A 200 -1.60 19.39 -18.24
CA GLU A 200 -1.19 19.70 -19.62
C GLU A 200 -2.38 19.87 -20.57
N CYS A 201 -3.50 19.19 -20.32
CA CYS A 201 -4.76 19.36 -21.02
C CYS A 201 -5.35 20.75 -20.74
N GLU A 202 -5.81 21.44 -21.78
CA GLU A 202 -6.32 22.80 -21.67
C GLU A 202 -7.49 22.91 -20.67
N TYR A 203 -8.39 21.92 -20.66
CA TYR A 203 -9.49 21.83 -19.71
C TYR A 203 -9.00 21.78 -18.25
N SER A 204 -8.08 20.86 -17.92
CA SER A 204 -7.59 20.70 -16.55
C SER A 204 -6.66 21.84 -16.13
N ARG A 205 -5.90 22.40 -17.07
CA ARG A 205 -5.04 23.58 -16.87
C ARG A 205 -5.86 24.81 -16.52
N GLN A 206 -6.92 25.11 -17.26
CA GLN A 206 -7.79 26.26 -16.98
C GLN A 206 -8.46 26.13 -15.61
N LEU A 207 -8.94 24.92 -15.27
CA LEU A 207 -9.52 24.65 -13.95
C LEU A 207 -8.52 24.88 -12.82
N TRP A 208 -7.32 24.31 -12.93
CA TRP A 208 -6.29 24.46 -11.90
C TRP A 208 -5.78 25.89 -11.78
N SER A 209 -5.56 26.59 -12.90
CA SER A 209 -5.12 27.99 -12.90
C SER A 209 -6.13 28.91 -12.20
N SER A 210 -7.43 28.63 -12.35
CA SER A 210 -8.50 29.37 -11.66
C SER A 210 -8.42 29.20 -10.13
N PHE A 211 -8.18 27.97 -9.66
CA PHE A 211 -8.00 27.70 -8.23
C PHE A 211 -6.70 28.29 -7.67
N LEU A 212 -5.61 28.26 -8.43
CA LEU A 212 -4.36 28.93 -8.04
C LEU A 212 -4.56 30.44 -7.90
N ARG A 213 -5.25 31.07 -8.86
CA ARG A 213 -5.59 32.50 -8.77
C ARG A 213 -6.45 32.81 -7.55
N TRP A 214 -7.45 31.99 -7.27
CA TRP A 214 -8.32 32.17 -6.11
C TRP A 214 -7.56 32.08 -4.79
N THR A 215 -6.57 31.19 -4.71
CA THR A 215 -5.72 31.00 -3.54
C THR A 215 -4.49 31.91 -3.52
N ARG A 216 -4.36 32.85 -4.47
CA ARG A 216 -3.22 33.76 -4.60
C ARG A 216 -1.87 33.01 -4.73
N GLU A 217 -1.92 31.84 -5.36
CA GLU A 217 -0.75 31.03 -5.72
C GLU A 217 -0.20 31.42 -7.10
N CYS A 218 0.88 30.75 -7.55
CA CYS A 218 1.56 31.03 -8.82
C CYS A 218 0.59 31.09 -10.02
N SER A 219 0.82 32.03 -10.93
CA SER A 219 -0.07 32.30 -12.06
C SER A 219 0.04 31.28 -13.20
N GLN A 220 1.14 30.54 -13.30
CA GLN A 220 1.37 29.56 -14.36
C GLN A 220 1.27 28.13 -13.83
N VAL A 221 0.36 27.37 -14.43
CA VAL A 221 0.22 25.93 -14.19
C VAL A 221 1.35 25.19 -14.87
N ARG A 222 2.03 24.33 -14.11
CA ARG A 222 3.13 23.48 -14.58
C ARG A 222 2.67 22.05 -14.88
N SER A 223 3.60 21.17 -15.27
CA SER A 223 3.31 19.75 -15.40
C SER A 223 2.87 19.12 -14.07
N TRP A 224 2.23 17.94 -14.14
CA TRP A 224 1.83 17.18 -12.96
C TRP A 224 2.97 17.00 -11.96
N GLU A 225 4.14 16.57 -12.44
CA GLU A 225 5.33 16.31 -11.62
C GLU A 225 5.79 17.56 -10.89
N GLU A 226 5.88 18.69 -11.60
CA GLU A 226 6.33 19.97 -11.04
C GLU A 226 5.32 20.53 -10.03
N GLU A 227 4.02 20.39 -10.27
CA GLU A 227 2.98 20.81 -9.32
C GLU A 227 3.00 19.96 -8.04
N VAL A 228 3.17 18.64 -8.16
CA VAL A 228 3.30 17.74 -7.00
C VAL A 228 4.56 18.07 -6.20
N GLU A 229 5.70 18.27 -6.86
CA GLU A 229 6.95 18.64 -6.20
C GLU A 229 6.81 20.00 -5.49
N ARG A 230 6.27 21.00 -6.18
CA ARG A 230 6.02 22.34 -5.63
C ARG A 230 5.15 22.26 -4.39
N LEU A 231 4.00 21.59 -4.44
CA LEU A 231 3.09 21.51 -3.29
C LEU A 231 3.65 20.68 -2.14
N THR A 232 4.50 19.69 -2.43
CA THR A 232 5.15 18.87 -1.40
C THR A 232 6.24 19.64 -0.66
N THR A 233 7.01 20.47 -1.37
CA THR A 233 8.15 21.22 -0.82
C THR A 233 7.78 22.60 -0.30
N LYS A 234 6.63 23.14 -0.71
CA LYS A 234 6.14 24.45 -0.30
C LYS A 234 6.01 24.56 1.22
N ARG A 235 6.77 25.48 1.80
CA ARG A 235 6.59 25.91 3.19
C ARG A 235 5.47 26.94 3.23
N CYS A 236 4.41 26.63 3.96
CA CYS A 236 3.31 27.57 4.20
C CYS A 236 3.41 28.08 5.63
N ASN A 237 3.49 29.40 5.82
CA ASN A 237 3.43 30.01 7.14
C ASN A 237 2.06 29.82 7.80
N ASN A 238 1.01 29.68 6.98
CA ASN A 238 -0.36 29.39 7.43
C ASN A 238 -0.72 27.91 7.15
N LYS A 239 -0.97 27.15 8.22
CA LYS A 239 -1.37 25.74 8.13
C LYS A 239 -2.70 25.56 7.41
N ALA A 240 -3.69 26.43 7.64
CA ALA A 240 -5.01 26.34 7.00
C ALA A 240 -4.89 26.49 5.48
N HIS A 241 -4.07 27.44 5.02
CA HIS A 241 -3.79 27.62 3.59
C HIS A 241 -3.19 26.36 2.97
N ALA A 242 -2.23 25.73 3.65
CA ALA A 242 -1.63 24.48 3.18
C ALA A 242 -2.66 23.35 3.06
N GLU A 243 -3.58 23.21 4.02
CA GLU A 243 -4.64 22.21 3.95
C GLU A 243 -5.62 22.50 2.81
N VAL A 244 -5.98 23.76 2.58
CA VAL A 244 -6.85 24.18 1.46
C VAL A 244 -6.22 23.81 0.13
N LEU A 245 -4.93 24.08 -0.07
CA LEU A 245 -4.24 23.71 -1.32
C LEU A 245 -4.22 22.19 -1.55
N ARG A 246 -3.96 21.40 -0.51
CA ARG A 246 -4.00 19.92 -0.62
C ARG A 246 -5.40 19.42 -0.94
N TRP A 247 -6.40 19.99 -0.29
CA TRP A 247 -7.80 19.64 -0.55
C TRP A 247 -8.20 20.01 -1.98
N LEU A 248 -7.85 21.21 -2.44
CA LEU A 248 -8.12 21.65 -3.82
C LEU A 248 -7.43 20.76 -4.84
N LEU A 249 -6.18 20.37 -4.62
CA LEU A 249 -5.50 19.41 -5.48
C LEU A 249 -6.28 18.09 -5.54
N ALA A 250 -6.62 17.50 -4.38
CA ALA A 250 -7.34 16.23 -4.32
C ALA A 250 -8.72 16.30 -4.98
N ALA A 251 -9.46 17.39 -4.75
CA ALA A 251 -10.77 17.64 -5.34
C ALA A 251 -10.66 17.82 -6.86
N THR A 252 -9.68 18.59 -7.33
CA THR A 252 -9.45 18.85 -8.76
C THR A 252 -9.13 17.55 -9.49
N VAL A 253 -8.20 16.75 -8.98
CA VAL A 253 -7.87 15.43 -9.54
C VAL A 253 -9.09 14.51 -9.55
N TYR A 254 -9.87 14.49 -8.47
CA TYR A 254 -11.09 13.70 -8.38
C TYR A 254 -12.12 14.09 -9.45
N HIS A 255 -12.43 15.38 -9.57
CA HIS A 255 -13.45 15.86 -10.49
C HIS A 255 -13.00 15.73 -11.95
N ILE A 256 -11.73 15.96 -12.26
CA ILE A 256 -11.16 15.69 -13.60
C ILE A 256 -11.35 14.21 -13.97
N TRP A 257 -10.98 13.30 -13.06
CA TRP A 257 -11.10 11.86 -13.31
C TRP A 257 -12.56 11.42 -13.45
N SER A 258 -13.44 11.95 -12.60
CA SER A 258 -14.88 11.67 -12.64
C SER A 258 -15.50 12.14 -13.95
N GLU A 259 -15.22 13.37 -14.36
CA GLU A 259 -15.72 13.97 -15.61
C GLU A 259 -15.24 13.21 -16.83
N ARG A 260 -13.94 12.87 -16.88
CA ARG A 260 -13.36 12.06 -17.96
C ARG A 260 -14.09 10.73 -18.10
N ASN A 261 -14.33 10.04 -16.98
CA ASN A 261 -15.03 8.75 -17.00
C ASN A 261 -16.49 8.89 -17.40
N ALA A 262 -17.18 9.95 -16.96
CA ALA A 262 -18.54 10.23 -17.40
C ALA A 262 -18.60 10.36 -18.92
N ARG A 263 -17.77 11.22 -19.52
CA ARG A 263 -17.72 11.40 -20.98
C ARG A 263 -17.32 10.16 -21.76
N ARG A 264 -16.43 9.32 -21.22
CA ARG A 264 -15.92 8.12 -21.91
C ARG A 264 -16.86 6.92 -21.84
N PHE A 265 -17.68 6.79 -20.80
CA PHE A 265 -18.46 5.58 -20.54
C PHE A 265 -19.98 5.82 -20.49
N GLN A 266 -20.45 7.05 -20.74
CA GLN A 266 -21.87 7.39 -20.88
C GLN A 266 -22.31 7.57 -22.35
N GLU A 267 -21.45 7.20 -23.31
CA GLU A 267 -21.84 6.93 -24.70
C GLU A 267 -22.23 5.46 -24.88
#